data_AF-N0BAK0-F1
#
_entry.id   AF-N0BAK0-F1
#
_cell.length_a   1.000
_cell.length_b   1.000
_cell.length_c   1.000
_cell.angle_alpha   90.00
_cell.angle_beta   90.00
_cell.angle_gamma   90.00
#
_symmetry.space_group_name_H-M   'P 1'
#
loop_
_entity.id
_entity.type
_entity.pdbx_description
1 polymer ?
#
loop_
_entity_poly.entity_id
_entity_poly.type
_entity_poly.pdbx_seq_one_letter_code
_entity_poly.pdbx_strand_id
1 'polypeptide(L)'
;MKPLGTDRRISNEYTTIELPRMDQAFSAPQSWRSPPVTRAPNSAEGPSATAPEHMHPAISFAKFSHPEVTATGERRASVSLKALETLWFNTGTLCNLTCENCYIESSPRNDRLVYLSRSEVDCFLAEAAKLDPPPNEIGFTGGEPFMNPGILGMLEDSLAAGFAVLVLTNAMKPMQRLKAPLLDLNRRFPSKLALRVSLDHYEPSGHERLRGPQSWPRTIDGLLWLARSGFTVSVAGRTVWQETDAQIRAGYAALFDRLGVGIDAADPGRLVLFPEMRADDDVPEITERCWGILGKNPDSVMCASSRMVVKRKGADKPAVLSCTLLPYDNAFELGASLAEAARPVKLNHRYCARFCVLGGASCSG
;
A
#
# COMPACT_ATOMS: atom_id res chain seq x y z
N MET A 1 -31.72 19.91 -52.69
CA MET A 1 -32.82 19.04 -53.14
C MET A 1 -32.26 17.65 -53.41
N LYS A 2 -32.75 16.68 -52.62
CA LYS A 2 -32.71 15.20 -52.70
C LYS A 2 -31.41 14.41 -52.98
N PRO A 3 -31.30 13.21 -52.38
CA PRO A 3 -30.04 12.61 -51.97
C PRO A 3 -29.73 11.28 -52.67
N LEU A 4 -28.49 10.81 -52.57
CA LEU A 4 -28.12 9.43 -52.84
C LEU A 4 -27.60 8.82 -51.54
N GLY A 5 -28.38 7.89 -50.99
CA GLY A 5 -27.94 7.03 -49.91
C GLY A 5 -27.03 5.93 -50.44
N THR A 6 -26.25 5.34 -49.54
CA THR A 6 -26.20 3.88 -49.41
C THR A 6 -25.57 3.51 -48.08
N ASP A 7 -26.42 2.83 -47.32
CA ASP A 7 -26.22 1.98 -46.17
C ASP A 7 -24.99 1.04 -46.34
N ARG A 8 -24.05 1.08 -45.40
CA ARG A 8 -23.08 -0.01 -45.20
C ARG A 8 -23.06 -0.39 -43.72
N ARG A 9 -23.87 -1.39 -43.43
CA ARG A 9 -23.74 -2.30 -42.29
C ARG A 9 -22.31 -2.83 -42.22
N ILE A 10 -21.64 -2.62 -41.10
CA ILE A 10 -20.44 -3.38 -40.73
C ILE A 10 -20.91 -4.50 -39.82
N SER A 11 -20.87 -5.71 -40.35
CA SER A 11 -21.17 -6.96 -39.67
C SER A 11 -20.06 -7.31 -38.67
N ASN A 12 -20.49 -7.69 -37.46
CA ASN A 12 -19.69 -8.39 -36.47
C ASN A 12 -19.22 -9.74 -37.04
N GLU A 13 -17.91 -9.97 -37.09
CA GLU A 13 -17.34 -11.31 -37.18
C GLU A 13 -16.53 -11.56 -35.90
N TYR A 14 -17.15 -12.33 -35.00
CA TYR A 14 -16.48 -12.96 -33.88
C TYR A 14 -15.76 -14.20 -34.40
N THR A 15 -14.42 -14.13 -34.51
CA THR A 15 -13.60 -15.31 -34.79
C THR A 15 -13.35 -16.06 -33.48
N THR A 16 -14.06 -17.16 -33.30
CA THR A 16 -13.84 -18.16 -32.24
C THR A 16 -12.51 -18.87 -32.50
N ILE A 17 -11.54 -18.71 -31.61
CA ILE A 17 -10.28 -19.48 -31.63
C ILE A 17 -10.51 -20.73 -30.76
N GLU A 18 -10.57 -21.90 -31.40
CA GLU A 18 -10.58 -23.20 -30.73
C GLU A 18 -9.20 -23.52 -30.14
N LEU A 19 -9.15 -23.85 -28.83
CA LEU A 19 -7.96 -24.36 -28.15
C LEU A 19 -7.98 -25.90 -28.16
N PRO A 20 -6.84 -26.58 -28.41
CA PRO A 20 -6.80 -28.03 -28.46
C PRO A 20 -6.88 -28.67 -27.06
N ARG A 21 -7.65 -29.76 -26.97
CA ARG A 21 -7.73 -30.66 -25.80
C ARG A 21 -6.40 -31.39 -25.61
N MET A 22 -5.83 -31.30 -24.41
CA MET A 22 -4.78 -32.21 -23.93
C MET A 22 -5.29 -32.95 -22.70
N ASP A 23 -5.79 -34.17 -22.92
CA ASP A 23 -5.88 -35.21 -21.90
C ASP A 23 -4.54 -35.95 -21.86
N GLN A 24 -3.90 -36.03 -20.69
CA GLN A 24 -3.52 -37.28 -20.01
C GLN A 24 -2.37 -37.10 -19.01
N ALA A 25 -2.60 -37.74 -17.85
CA ALA A 25 -1.66 -38.43 -16.97
C ALA A 25 -0.64 -37.62 -16.15
N PHE A 26 -0.94 -37.43 -14.86
CA PHE A 26 0.07 -37.50 -13.80
C PHE A 26 -0.46 -38.29 -12.61
N SER A 27 0.25 -39.38 -12.31
CA SER A 27 0.00 -40.33 -11.24
C SER A 27 0.35 -39.75 -9.86
N ALA A 28 -0.45 -40.07 -8.85
CA ALA A 28 -0.25 -39.68 -7.46
C ALA A 28 0.91 -40.45 -6.80
N PRO A 29 1.75 -39.79 -5.97
CA PRO A 29 2.71 -40.50 -5.12
C PRO A 29 2.10 -40.93 -3.77
N GLN A 30 2.59 -42.08 -3.35
CA GLN A 30 2.15 -42.91 -2.23
C GLN A 30 2.36 -42.28 -0.85
N SER A 31 1.44 -42.64 0.05
CA SER A 31 1.42 -42.40 1.49
C SER A 31 2.69 -42.87 2.21
N TRP A 32 3.35 -41.95 2.92
CA TRP A 32 4.37 -42.28 3.92
C TRP A 32 3.71 -42.70 5.23
N ARG A 33 3.99 -43.94 5.68
CA ARG A 33 3.61 -44.45 7.00
C ARG A 33 4.81 -44.35 7.94
N SER A 34 4.65 -43.71 9.09
CA SER A 34 5.66 -43.66 10.15
C SER A 34 5.76 -45.00 10.90
N PRO A 35 6.96 -45.47 11.28
CA PRO A 35 7.13 -46.63 12.15
C PRO A 35 6.95 -46.26 13.64
N PRO A 36 6.57 -47.22 14.50
CA PRO A 36 6.26 -46.96 15.91
C PRO A 36 7.52 -46.83 16.77
N VAL A 37 7.48 -45.90 17.73
CA VAL A 37 8.52 -45.68 18.76
C VAL A 37 8.32 -46.67 19.90
N THR A 38 9.33 -47.49 20.18
CA THR A 38 9.43 -48.34 21.37
C THR A 38 10.01 -47.54 22.54
N ARG A 39 9.51 -47.82 23.75
CA ARG A 39 9.88 -47.16 25.02
C ARG A 39 10.54 -48.19 25.95
N ALA A 40 11.67 -47.85 26.56
CA ALA A 40 12.29 -48.59 27.67
C ALA A 40 13.23 -47.67 28.49
N PRO A 41 13.55 -48.01 29.77
CA PRO A 41 13.48 -47.03 30.88
C PRO A 41 14.82 -46.61 31.53
N ASN A 42 14.66 -45.63 32.43
CA ASN A 42 15.57 -45.01 33.42
C ASN A 42 16.76 -45.83 33.98
N SER A 43 17.85 -45.12 34.24
CA SER A 43 18.76 -45.36 35.37
C SER A 43 19.25 -44.03 35.99
N ALA A 44 19.14 -43.95 37.32
CA ALA A 44 19.70 -42.96 38.25
C ALA A 44 21.24 -43.15 38.39
N GLU A 45 22.11 -42.35 39.00
CA GLU A 45 22.13 -41.17 39.88
C GLU A 45 23.63 -40.78 40.03
N GLY A 46 23.98 -39.52 40.36
CA GLY A 46 25.34 -39.16 40.84
C GLY A 46 25.62 -37.65 40.92
N PRO A 47 26.37 -37.11 41.92
CA PRO A 47 26.03 -35.85 42.56
C PRO A 47 26.96 -34.63 42.31
N SER A 48 26.37 -33.45 42.54
CA SER A 48 26.96 -32.20 43.07
C SER A 48 28.01 -31.42 42.27
N ALA A 49 27.62 -30.24 41.79
CA ALA A 49 28.38 -29.00 41.98
C ALA A 49 27.44 -27.79 41.89
N THR A 50 27.24 -27.09 43.01
CA THR A 50 26.61 -25.77 43.05
C THR A 50 27.55 -24.71 42.47
N ALA A 51 27.08 -23.98 41.47
CA ALA A 51 27.59 -22.66 41.11
C ALA A 51 26.41 -21.65 41.17
N PRO A 52 26.58 -20.47 41.79
CA PRO A 52 25.52 -19.48 41.84
C PRO A 52 25.65 -18.58 40.63
N GLU A 53 24.61 -18.48 39.80
CA GLU A 53 24.41 -17.27 39.01
C GLU A 53 22.92 -17.14 38.70
N HIS A 54 22.39 -15.98 39.05
CA HIS A 54 21.00 -15.61 38.84
C HIS A 54 20.67 -15.63 37.34
N MET A 55 20.24 -16.78 36.81
CA MET A 55 19.44 -16.83 35.61
C MET A 55 18.11 -16.19 35.95
N HIS A 56 18.03 -14.87 35.76
CA HIS A 56 16.75 -14.26 35.44
C HIS A 56 16.16 -15.10 34.30
N PRO A 57 14.96 -15.69 34.45
CA PRO A 57 14.35 -16.39 33.34
C PRO A 57 14.30 -15.38 32.21
N ALA A 58 15.01 -15.67 31.10
CA ALA A 58 14.95 -14.83 29.92
C ALA A 58 13.47 -14.73 29.56
N ILE A 59 12.88 -13.58 29.80
CA ILE A 59 11.47 -13.34 29.49
C ILE A 59 11.40 -13.44 27.96
N SER A 60 10.97 -14.60 27.48
CA SER A 60 10.80 -14.86 26.06
C SER A 60 9.45 -14.28 25.67
N PHE A 61 9.50 -13.13 24.99
CA PHE A 61 8.32 -12.52 24.39
C PHE A 61 8.00 -13.21 23.06
N ALA A 62 6.72 -13.21 22.67
CA ALA A 62 6.39 -13.48 21.27
C ALA A 62 6.92 -12.34 20.38
N LYS A 63 7.34 -12.63 19.15
CA LYS A 63 7.78 -11.58 18.21
C LYS A 63 6.73 -10.48 18.09
N PHE A 64 7.19 -9.24 18.06
CA PHE A 64 6.39 -8.01 17.94
C PHE A 64 5.37 -7.78 19.08
N SER A 65 5.41 -8.56 20.16
CA SER A 65 4.50 -8.37 21.29
C SER A 65 4.93 -7.27 22.27
N HIS A 66 6.18 -6.79 22.18
CA HIS A 66 6.73 -5.77 23.06
C HIS A 66 7.38 -4.61 22.28
N PRO A 67 7.01 -3.34 22.55
CA PRO A 67 7.49 -2.20 21.76
C PRO A 67 8.98 -1.88 21.99
N GLU A 68 9.52 -2.16 23.17
CA GLU A 68 10.91 -1.79 23.50
C GLU A 68 11.94 -2.90 23.26
N VAL A 69 11.52 -4.16 23.29
CA VAL A 69 12.42 -5.31 23.20
C VAL A 69 11.88 -6.36 22.23
N THR A 70 12.77 -7.11 21.60
CA THR A 70 12.45 -8.26 20.74
C THR A 70 12.16 -9.51 21.57
N ALA A 71 11.69 -10.56 20.90
CA ALA A 71 11.56 -11.91 21.46
C ALA A 71 12.89 -12.45 22.02
N THR A 72 14.02 -12.00 21.48
CA THR A 72 15.38 -12.34 21.94
C THR A 72 15.87 -11.46 23.11
N GLY A 73 15.07 -10.48 23.56
CA GLY A 73 15.43 -9.56 24.63
C GLY A 73 16.32 -8.39 24.19
N GLU A 74 16.56 -8.22 22.89
CA GLU A 74 17.36 -7.11 22.36
C GLU A 74 16.54 -5.83 22.23
N ARG A 75 17.18 -4.65 22.31
CA ARG A 75 16.49 -3.37 22.09
C ARG A 75 15.94 -3.26 20.67
N ARG A 76 14.66 -2.95 20.58
CA ARG A 76 13.96 -2.73 19.30
C ARG A 76 14.38 -1.41 18.66
N ALA A 77 14.52 -1.42 17.34
CA ALA A 77 14.75 -0.19 16.58
C ALA A 77 13.61 0.82 16.77
N SER A 78 14.01 2.08 16.90
CA SER A 78 13.14 3.24 16.95
C SER A 78 13.52 4.23 15.86
N VAL A 79 12.53 4.91 15.28
CA VAL A 79 12.72 5.88 14.20
C VAL A 79 12.08 7.19 14.61
N SER A 80 12.86 8.27 14.62
CA SER A 80 12.38 9.62 14.87
C SER A 80 11.80 10.24 13.60
N LEU A 81 10.81 11.13 13.73
CA LEU A 81 10.41 11.97 12.60
C LEU A 81 11.54 12.97 12.33
N LYS A 82 12.12 12.92 11.13
CA LYS A 82 13.17 13.84 10.71
C LYS A 82 12.58 15.15 10.19
N ALA A 83 11.66 15.04 9.24
CA ALA A 83 10.88 16.12 8.67
C ALA A 83 9.60 15.52 8.10
N LEU A 84 8.45 16.18 8.24
CA LEU A 84 7.23 15.68 7.60
C LEU A 84 7.26 16.06 6.12
N GLU A 85 7.62 15.12 5.25
CA GLU A 85 7.67 15.33 3.80
C GLU A 85 6.31 15.07 3.14
N THR A 86 5.60 14.03 3.61
CA THR A 86 4.27 13.68 3.11
C THR A 86 3.28 13.54 4.26
N LEU A 87 2.17 14.30 4.19
CA LEU A 87 1.01 14.10 5.05
C LEU A 87 -0.07 13.35 4.29
N TRP A 88 -0.38 12.14 4.74
CA TRP A 88 -1.41 11.30 4.15
C TRP A 88 -2.77 11.49 4.84
N PHE A 89 -3.83 11.44 4.05
CA PHE A 89 -5.20 11.34 4.51
C PHE A 89 -5.80 10.03 4.00
N ASN A 90 -6.19 9.15 4.92
CA ASN A 90 -7.05 8.01 4.59
C ASN A 90 -8.49 8.49 4.54
N THR A 91 -9.06 8.56 3.35
CA THR A 91 -10.39 9.13 3.12
C THR A 91 -11.52 8.16 3.50
N GLY A 92 -11.23 7.06 4.22
CA GLY A 92 -12.16 6.01 4.66
C GLY A 92 -11.93 4.68 3.94
N THR A 93 -12.46 3.57 4.48
CA THR A 93 -12.21 2.18 4.00
C THR A 93 -13.24 1.65 2.99
N LEU A 94 -14.24 2.47 2.63
CA LEU A 94 -15.19 2.10 1.60
C LEU A 94 -14.53 2.14 0.22
N CYS A 95 -14.67 1.06 -0.53
CA CYS A 95 -14.15 0.92 -1.89
C CYS A 95 -15.19 0.23 -2.78
N ASN A 96 -15.15 0.50 -4.08
CA ASN A 96 -16.00 -0.16 -5.07
C ASN A 96 -15.52 -1.58 -5.44
N LEU A 97 -14.41 -2.04 -4.85
CA LEU A 97 -13.81 -3.36 -5.04
C LEU A 97 -13.60 -4.04 -3.68
N THR A 98 -13.47 -5.36 -3.70
CA THR A 98 -12.99 -6.17 -2.57
C THR A 98 -11.76 -6.95 -3.06
N CYS A 99 -10.61 -6.30 -3.11
CA CYS A 99 -9.40 -6.90 -3.68
C CYS A 99 -8.86 -8.03 -2.79
N GLU A 100 -8.26 -9.04 -3.42
CA GLU A 100 -7.46 -10.05 -2.72
C GLU A 100 -6.27 -9.36 -2.01
N ASN A 101 -6.08 -9.67 -0.73
CA ASN A 101 -5.01 -9.12 0.12
C ASN A 101 -4.93 -7.58 0.10
N CYS A 102 -6.06 -6.89 0.17
CA CYS A 102 -6.09 -5.46 0.47
C CYS A 102 -5.58 -5.23 1.89
N TYR A 103 -4.45 -4.53 2.06
CA TYR A 103 -3.78 -4.35 3.36
C TYR A 103 -4.59 -3.55 4.40
N ILE A 104 -5.61 -2.80 3.96
CA ILE A 104 -6.59 -2.16 4.85
C ILE A 104 -7.99 -2.77 4.75
N GLU A 105 -8.13 -3.92 4.09
CA GLU A 105 -9.38 -4.67 3.99
C GLU A 105 -10.54 -3.85 3.39
N SER A 106 -10.24 -2.91 2.48
CA SER A 106 -11.27 -2.05 1.90
C SER A 106 -12.26 -2.84 1.06
N SER A 107 -13.53 -2.49 1.19
CA SER A 107 -14.63 -3.14 0.48
C SER A 107 -15.85 -2.23 0.42
N PRO A 108 -16.92 -2.57 -0.33
CA PRO A 108 -18.16 -1.80 -0.31
C PRO A 108 -18.87 -1.78 1.06
N ARG A 109 -18.41 -2.57 2.03
CA ARG A 109 -19.05 -2.74 3.35
C ARG A 109 -18.13 -2.43 4.52
N ASN A 110 -16.82 -2.30 4.32
CA ASN A 110 -15.90 -1.99 5.40
C ASN A 110 -15.91 -0.49 5.69
N ASP A 111 -16.60 -0.11 6.76
CA ASP A 111 -16.68 1.27 7.23
C ASP A 111 -15.94 1.51 8.55
N ARG A 112 -14.95 0.65 8.88
CA ARG A 112 -14.12 0.79 10.10
C ARG A 112 -13.40 2.12 10.16
N LEU A 113 -12.92 2.61 9.02
CA LEU A 113 -12.54 4.02 8.85
C LEU A 113 -13.63 4.74 8.07
N VAL A 114 -14.20 5.78 8.69
CA VAL A 114 -15.21 6.61 8.07
C VAL A 114 -14.57 7.71 7.23
N TYR A 115 -15.37 8.31 6.36
CA TYR A 115 -14.94 9.44 5.56
C TYR A 115 -14.51 10.60 6.45
N LEU A 116 -13.28 11.08 6.23
CA LEU A 116 -12.86 12.40 6.68
C LEU A 116 -13.75 13.45 6.02
N SER A 117 -14.09 14.50 6.76
CA SER A 117 -14.74 15.70 6.23
C SER A 117 -13.70 16.70 5.73
N ARG A 118 -14.13 17.62 4.84
CA ARG A 118 -13.29 18.71 4.34
C ARG A 118 -12.71 19.55 5.49
N SER A 119 -13.55 19.94 6.44
CA SER A 119 -13.13 20.73 7.61
C SER A 119 -12.13 20.01 8.52
N GLU A 120 -12.21 18.68 8.63
CA GLU A 120 -11.21 17.91 9.38
C GLU A 120 -9.86 17.95 8.68
N VAL A 121 -9.84 17.80 7.35
CA VAL A 121 -8.61 17.93 6.54
C VAL A 121 -8.03 19.34 6.66
N ASP A 122 -8.86 20.38 6.56
CA ASP A 122 -8.43 21.78 6.67
C ASP A 122 -7.70 22.08 7.99
N CYS A 123 -8.15 21.50 9.10
CA CYS A 123 -7.46 21.62 10.39
C CYS A 123 -6.02 21.10 10.31
N PHE A 124 -5.80 19.93 9.71
CA PHE A 124 -4.47 19.36 9.56
C PHE A 124 -3.62 20.07 8.52
N LEU A 125 -4.22 20.60 7.44
CA LEU A 125 -3.50 21.46 6.49
C LEU A 125 -2.98 22.74 7.18
N ALA A 126 -3.78 23.33 8.07
CA ALA A 126 -3.37 24.49 8.87
C ALA A 126 -2.27 24.17 9.90
N GLU A 127 -2.23 22.94 10.44
CA GLU A 127 -1.09 22.48 11.25
C GLU A 127 0.16 22.26 10.39
N ALA A 128 0.00 21.59 9.24
CA ALA A 128 1.09 21.28 8.32
C ALA A 128 1.79 22.54 7.80
N ALA A 129 1.03 23.58 7.48
CA ALA A 129 1.56 24.87 7.02
C ALA A 129 2.39 25.62 8.07
N LYS A 130 2.28 25.26 9.36
CA LYS A 130 3.06 25.85 10.47
C LYS A 130 4.36 25.09 10.75
N LEU A 131 4.57 23.93 10.14
CA LEU A 131 5.83 23.19 10.25
C LEU A 131 6.92 23.89 9.44
N ASP A 132 8.18 23.71 9.86
CA ASP A 132 9.35 24.26 9.17
C ASP A 132 10.39 23.15 8.91
N PRO A 133 10.55 22.70 7.65
CA PRO A 133 9.73 23.06 6.50
C PRO A 133 8.31 22.45 6.57
N PRO A 134 7.32 23.03 5.87
CA PRO A 134 6.03 22.38 5.65
C PRO A 134 6.21 21.13 4.78
N PRO A 135 5.25 20.17 4.80
CA PRO A 135 5.31 19.03 3.90
C PRO A 135 5.26 19.45 2.45
N ASN A 136 5.97 18.70 1.61
CA ASN A 136 6.02 18.95 0.18
C ASN A 136 4.77 18.40 -0.52
N GLU A 137 4.22 17.31 0.02
CA GLU A 137 3.14 16.55 -0.60
C GLU A 137 2.02 16.22 0.39
N ILE A 138 0.78 16.40 -0.06
CA ILE A 138 -0.42 15.87 0.60
C ILE A 138 -0.90 14.66 -0.19
N GLY A 139 -0.92 13.50 0.47
CA GLY A 139 -1.34 12.24 -0.12
C GLY A 139 -2.79 11.90 0.26
N PHE A 140 -3.61 11.49 -0.70
CA PHE A 140 -4.96 10.96 -0.46
C PHE A 140 -5.00 9.48 -0.85
N THR A 141 -5.42 8.65 0.11
CA THR A 141 -5.53 7.20 -0.01
C THR A 141 -6.79 6.71 0.71
N GLY A 142 -6.96 5.40 0.87
CA GLY A 142 -8.01 4.78 1.65
C GLY A 142 -8.47 3.50 0.99
N GLY A 143 -9.78 3.28 1.03
CA GLY A 143 -10.46 2.51 0.01
C GLY A 143 -10.31 3.23 -1.33
N GLU A 144 -11.40 3.73 -1.90
CA GLU A 144 -11.30 4.56 -3.11
C GLU A 144 -11.53 6.04 -2.76
N PRO A 145 -10.51 6.92 -2.84
CA PRO A 145 -10.65 8.32 -2.45
C PRO A 145 -11.81 9.05 -3.12
N PHE A 146 -12.07 8.73 -4.38
CA PHE A 146 -13.16 9.34 -5.14
C PHE A 146 -14.57 8.86 -4.74
N MET A 147 -14.69 7.98 -3.75
CA MET A 147 -15.97 7.68 -3.10
C MET A 147 -16.29 8.62 -1.92
N ASN A 148 -15.30 9.33 -1.37
CA ASN A 148 -15.55 10.31 -0.32
C ASN A 148 -16.22 11.56 -0.95
N PRO A 149 -17.43 11.97 -0.50
CA PRO A 149 -18.15 13.09 -1.08
C PRO A 149 -17.43 14.44 -0.93
N GLY A 150 -16.51 14.57 0.04
CA GLY A 150 -15.71 15.76 0.28
C GLY A 150 -14.41 15.84 -0.51
N ILE A 151 -14.05 14.80 -1.29
CA ILE A 151 -12.72 14.67 -1.91
C ILE A 151 -12.32 15.87 -2.76
N LEU A 152 -13.20 16.38 -3.62
CA LEU A 152 -12.87 17.51 -4.49
C LEU A 152 -12.52 18.78 -3.71
N GLY A 153 -13.23 19.03 -2.61
CA GLY A 153 -12.93 20.16 -1.73
C GLY A 153 -11.56 20.00 -1.05
N MET A 154 -11.27 18.81 -0.53
CA MET A 154 -9.98 18.52 0.11
C MET A 154 -8.80 18.68 -0.86
N LEU A 155 -8.96 18.22 -2.11
CA LEU A 155 -7.96 18.40 -3.15
C LEU A 155 -7.76 19.89 -3.46
N GLU A 156 -8.84 20.64 -3.62
CA GLU A 156 -8.80 22.09 -3.86
C GLU A 156 -8.09 22.85 -2.73
N ASP A 157 -8.42 22.57 -1.47
CA ASP A 157 -7.84 23.26 -0.31
C ASP A 157 -6.34 22.95 -0.18
N SER A 158 -5.96 21.69 -0.40
CA SER A 158 -4.55 21.27 -0.38
C SER A 158 -3.75 21.98 -1.48
N LEU A 159 -4.28 22.04 -2.70
CA LEU A 159 -3.64 22.72 -3.83
C LEU A 159 -3.58 24.25 -3.61
N ALA A 160 -4.66 24.86 -3.12
CA ALA A 160 -4.74 26.29 -2.84
C ALA A 160 -3.79 26.71 -1.70
N ALA A 161 -3.53 25.82 -0.74
CA ALA A 161 -2.52 26.01 0.31
C ALA A 161 -1.07 25.88 -0.20
N GLY A 162 -0.86 25.53 -1.47
CA GLY A 162 0.45 25.50 -2.14
C GLY A 162 1.12 24.12 -2.20
N PHE A 163 0.52 23.11 -1.57
CA PHE A 163 1.05 21.76 -1.54
C PHE A 163 1.00 21.08 -2.92
N ALA A 164 1.92 20.15 -3.19
CA ALA A 164 1.69 19.13 -4.20
C ALA A 164 0.68 18.11 -3.66
N VAL A 165 -0.13 17.52 -4.53
CA VAL A 165 -1.16 16.56 -4.14
C VAL A 165 -0.99 15.28 -4.94
N LEU A 166 -1.00 14.15 -4.22
CA LEU A 166 -0.98 12.80 -4.78
C LEU A 166 -2.25 12.05 -4.40
N VAL A 167 -2.97 11.49 -5.37
CA VAL A 167 -4.13 10.62 -5.10
C VAL A 167 -3.84 9.20 -5.56
N LEU A 168 -3.96 8.23 -4.64
CA LEU A 168 -3.90 6.81 -4.97
C LEU A 168 -5.31 6.32 -5.33
N THR A 169 -5.51 5.84 -6.57
CA THR A 169 -6.84 5.47 -7.07
C THR A 169 -6.81 4.20 -7.90
N ASN A 170 -7.93 3.47 -7.95
CA ASN A 170 -8.15 2.42 -8.93
C ASN A 170 -8.53 2.95 -10.34
N ALA A 171 -8.73 4.27 -10.49
CA ALA A 171 -9.10 4.95 -11.73
C ALA A 171 -10.44 4.50 -12.36
N MET A 172 -11.28 3.77 -11.61
CA MET A 172 -12.56 3.25 -12.08
C MET A 172 -13.70 4.26 -11.85
N LYS A 173 -14.94 3.75 -11.82
CA LYS A 173 -16.18 4.53 -11.85
C LYS A 173 -16.27 5.69 -10.84
N PRO A 174 -15.82 5.56 -9.57
CA PRO A 174 -15.85 6.70 -8.64
C PRO A 174 -15.05 7.90 -9.16
N MET A 175 -13.80 7.70 -9.59
CA MET A 175 -12.98 8.74 -10.22
C MET A 175 -13.61 9.23 -11.52
N GLN A 176 -14.05 8.31 -12.38
CA GLN A 176 -14.52 8.67 -13.72
C GLN A 176 -15.80 9.52 -13.73
N ARG A 177 -16.59 9.50 -12.65
CA ARG A 177 -17.73 10.41 -12.47
C ARG A 177 -17.30 11.85 -12.19
N LEU A 178 -16.05 12.06 -11.79
CA LEU A 178 -15.48 13.34 -11.40
C LEU A 178 -14.50 13.90 -12.45
N LYS A 179 -14.53 13.39 -13.69
CA LYS A 179 -13.63 13.83 -14.77
C LYS A 179 -13.64 15.34 -15.00
N ALA A 180 -14.83 15.94 -15.12
CA ALA A 180 -14.98 17.38 -15.36
C ALA A 180 -14.39 18.25 -14.23
N PRO A 181 -14.76 18.04 -12.94
CA PRO A 181 -14.15 18.81 -11.86
C PRO A 181 -12.65 18.52 -11.67
N LEU A 182 -12.17 17.30 -11.94
CA LEU A 182 -10.74 17.00 -11.91
C LEU A 182 -9.96 17.77 -12.99
N LEU A 183 -10.50 17.87 -14.21
CA LEU A 183 -9.91 18.68 -15.28
C LEU A 183 -9.83 20.16 -14.88
N ASP A 184 -10.86 20.69 -14.24
CA ASP A 184 -10.84 22.06 -13.73
C ASP A 184 -9.74 22.26 -12.69
N LEU A 185 -9.61 21.34 -11.71
CA LEU A 185 -8.53 21.39 -10.73
C LEU A 185 -7.15 21.36 -11.40
N ASN A 186 -6.92 20.43 -12.32
CA ASN A 186 -5.63 20.33 -13.03
C ASN A 186 -5.30 21.60 -13.83
N ARG A 187 -6.31 22.23 -14.44
CA ARG A 187 -6.15 23.48 -15.17
C ARG A 187 -5.82 24.66 -14.25
N ARG A 188 -6.44 24.74 -13.07
CA ARG A 188 -6.19 25.81 -12.09
C ARG A 188 -4.86 25.63 -11.35
N PHE A 189 -4.43 24.38 -11.15
CA PHE A 189 -3.22 24.02 -10.43
C PHE A 189 -2.32 23.12 -11.28
N PRO A 190 -1.78 23.65 -12.41
CA PRO A 190 -1.03 22.83 -13.35
C PRO A 190 0.17 22.17 -12.68
N SER A 191 0.37 20.88 -12.97
CA SER A 191 1.48 20.05 -12.47
C SER A 191 1.52 19.81 -10.96
N LYS A 192 0.53 20.28 -10.20
CA LYS A 192 0.45 20.09 -8.74
C LYS A 192 -0.41 18.90 -8.31
N LEU A 193 -1.27 18.40 -9.19
CA LEU A 193 -2.13 17.23 -8.93
C LEU A 193 -1.62 16.00 -9.69
N ALA A 194 -1.10 15.03 -8.95
CA ALA A 194 -0.61 13.75 -9.44
C ALA A 194 -1.55 12.60 -9.02
N LEU A 195 -1.70 11.62 -9.91
CA LEU A 195 -2.55 10.45 -9.69
C LEU A 195 -1.71 9.18 -9.87
N ARG A 196 -1.70 8.31 -8.85
CA ARG A 196 -1.07 7.00 -8.93
C ARG A 196 -2.14 5.94 -9.11
N VAL A 197 -2.19 5.38 -10.31
CA VAL A 197 -3.17 4.37 -10.69
C VAL A 197 -2.69 3.01 -10.21
N SER A 198 -3.54 2.32 -9.45
CA SER A 198 -3.23 0.97 -9.00
C SER A 198 -3.55 -0.04 -10.11
N LEU A 199 -2.51 -0.59 -10.72
CA LEU A 199 -2.57 -1.55 -11.81
C LEU A 199 -1.67 -2.73 -11.41
N ASP A 200 -2.25 -3.75 -10.75
CA ASP A 200 -1.42 -4.72 -10.01
C ASP A 200 -0.55 -5.66 -10.86
N HIS A 201 -0.82 -5.79 -12.16
CA HIS A 201 -0.01 -6.55 -13.12
C HIS A 201 -0.08 -5.88 -14.51
N TYR A 202 0.91 -6.13 -15.37
CA TYR A 202 0.94 -5.59 -16.73
C TYR A 202 0.08 -6.40 -17.74
N GLU A 203 -0.51 -7.51 -17.29
CA GLU A 203 -1.49 -8.31 -18.05
C GLU A 203 -2.87 -8.33 -17.38
N PRO A 204 -3.96 -8.43 -18.18
CA PRO A 204 -5.32 -8.49 -17.66
C PRO A 204 -5.56 -9.58 -16.63
N SER A 205 -5.08 -10.80 -16.90
CA SER A 205 -5.28 -11.98 -16.05
C SER A 205 -4.73 -11.77 -14.64
N GLY A 206 -3.50 -11.25 -14.53
CA GLY A 206 -2.87 -10.94 -13.24
C GLY A 206 -3.61 -9.83 -12.49
N HIS A 207 -3.98 -8.76 -13.18
CA HIS A 207 -4.70 -7.64 -12.56
C HIS A 207 -6.09 -8.07 -12.03
N GLU A 208 -6.86 -8.78 -12.86
CA GLU A 208 -8.21 -9.22 -12.52
C GLU A 208 -8.22 -10.34 -11.48
N ARG A 209 -7.15 -11.13 -11.36
CA ARG A 209 -6.98 -12.08 -10.25
C ARG A 209 -7.08 -11.38 -8.90
N LEU A 210 -6.41 -10.24 -8.74
CA LEU A 210 -6.38 -9.52 -7.46
C LEU A 210 -7.57 -8.57 -7.29
N ARG A 211 -7.98 -7.86 -8.35
CA ARG A 211 -9.03 -6.83 -8.27
C ARG A 211 -10.44 -7.33 -8.57
N GLY A 212 -10.56 -8.57 -9.04
CA GLY A 212 -11.80 -9.16 -9.50
C GLY A 212 -12.06 -8.92 -10.99
N PRO A 213 -13.04 -9.65 -11.56
CA PRO A 213 -13.33 -9.63 -12.99
C PRO A 213 -13.82 -8.27 -13.47
N GLN A 214 -13.54 -7.94 -14.74
CA GLN A 214 -13.90 -6.68 -15.40
C GLN A 214 -13.23 -5.44 -14.80
N SER A 215 -12.21 -5.60 -13.95
CA SER A 215 -11.45 -4.47 -13.40
C SER A 215 -10.47 -3.91 -14.43
N TRP A 216 -9.84 -4.77 -15.25
CA TRP A 216 -8.84 -4.36 -16.23
C TRP A 216 -9.33 -3.28 -17.21
N PRO A 217 -10.40 -3.50 -18.01
CA PRO A 217 -10.80 -2.51 -19.00
C PRO A 217 -11.14 -1.16 -18.36
N ARG A 218 -11.76 -1.17 -17.18
CA ARG A 218 -12.16 0.05 -16.46
C ARG A 218 -10.95 0.82 -15.93
N THR A 219 -9.95 0.13 -15.39
CA THR A 219 -8.70 0.72 -14.92
C THR A 219 -7.91 1.32 -16.08
N ILE A 220 -7.78 0.59 -17.20
CA ILE A 220 -7.07 1.05 -18.40
C ILE A 220 -7.77 2.28 -19.01
N ASP A 221 -9.10 2.29 -19.10
CA ASP A 221 -9.86 3.46 -19.58
C ASP A 221 -9.61 4.70 -18.71
N GLY A 222 -9.53 4.50 -17.39
CA GLY A 222 -9.17 5.55 -16.43
C GLY A 222 -7.75 6.07 -16.64
N LEU A 223 -6.78 5.17 -16.73
CA LEU A 223 -5.36 5.47 -16.96
C LEU A 223 -5.15 6.25 -18.27
N LEU A 224 -5.73 5.78 -19.36
CA LEU A 224 -5.64 6.45 -20.67
C LEU A 224 -6.27 7.84 -20.63
N TRP A 225 -7.42 7.98 -19.98
CA TRP A 225 -8.08 9.28 -19.84
C TRP A 225 -7.20 10.26 -19.06
N LEU A 226 -6.60 9.82 -17.96
CA LEU A 226 -5.69 10.65 -17.15
C LEU A 226 -4.48 11.12 -17.96
N ALA A 227 -3.80 10.19 -18.63
CA ALA A 227 -2.63 10.50 -19.45
C ALA A 227 -2.96 11.49 -20.58
N ARG A 228 -4.05 11.25 -21.32
CA ARG A 228 -4.48 12.14 -22.42
C ARG A 228 -4.98 13.50 -21.96
N SER A 229 -5.39 13.61 -20.70
CA SER A 229 -5.88 14.85 -20.09
C SER A 229 -4.77 15.70 -19.46
N GLY A 230 -3.50 15.29 -19.59
CA GLY A 230 -2.35 16.05 -19.11
C GLY A 230 -2.15 16.00 -17.59
N PHE A 231 -2.67 14.97 -16.91
CA PHE A 231 -2.33 14.73 -15.51
C PHE A 231 -0.91 14.16 -15.37
N THR A 232 -0.26 14.47 -14.25
CA THR A 232 0.93 13.71 -13.83
C THR A 232 0.47 12.34 -13.35
N VAL A 233 0.83 11.28 -14.08
CA VAL A 233 0.40 9.91 -13.76
C VAL A 233 1.59 9.03 -13.40
N SER A 234 1.41 8.21 -12.37
CA SER A 234 2.28 7.07 -12.04
C SER A 234 1.44 5.81 -11.89
N VAL A 235 2.10 4.65 -11.87
CA VAL A 235 1.46 3.35 -11.69
C VAL A 235 2.03 2.64 -10.47
N ALA A 236 1.16 1.99 -9.73
CA ALA A 236 1.50 1.08 -8.64
C ALA A 236 1.16 -0.36 -9.04
N GLY A 237 2.17 -1.23 -9.08
CA GLY A 237 2.04 -2.66 -9.32
C GLY A 237 2.33 -3.49 -8.07
N ARG A 238 2.04 -4.79 -8.13
CA ARG A 238 2.39 -5.76 -7.07
C ARG A 238 3.51 -6.67 -7.56
N THR A 239 4.26 -7.29 -6.63
CA THR A 239 5.31 -8.27 -6.95
C THR A 239 4.98 -9.68 -6.45
N VAL A 240 3.69 -10.03 -6.39
CA VAL A 240 3.25 -11.39 -5.96
C VAL A 240 3.54 -12.45 -7.03
N TRP A 241 3.95 -11.98 -8.20
CA TRP A 241 4.25 -12.74 -9.39
C TRP A 241 5.62 -13.38 -9.23
N GLN A 242 5.80 -14.61 -9.72
CA GLN A 242 7.09 -15.32 -9.66
C GLN A 242 8.07 -14.76 -10.71
N GLU A 243 8.28 -13.44 -10.65
CA GLU A 243 9.02 -12.64 -11.61
C GLU A 243 9.99 -11.73 -10.86
N THR A 244 11.14 -11.47 -11.49
CA THR A 244 12.11 -10.50 -11.00
C THR A 244 11.61 -9.07 -11.22
N ASP A 245 12.13 -8.11 -10.45
CA ASP A 245 11.84 -6.68 -10.65
C ASP A 245 12.07 -6.25 -12.11
N ALA A 246 13.18 -6.70 -12.71
CA ALA A 246 13.49 -6.42 -14.11
C ALA A 246 12.45 -6.96 -15.10
N GLN A 247 11.94 -8.18 -14.87
CA GLN A 247 10.88 -8.77 -15.71
C GLN A 247 9.58 -7.99 -15.58
N ILE A 248 9.18 -7.67 -14.35
CA ILE A 248 7.95 -6.89 -14.08
C ILE A 248 8.04 -5.52 -14.75
N ARG A 249 9.15 -4.80 -14.59
CA ARG A 249 9.37 -3.48 -15.22
C ARG A 249 9.36 -3.57 -16.74
N ALA A 250 9.99 -4.58 -17.33
CA ALA A 250 9.94 -4.80 -18.77
C ALA A 250 8.51 -5.07 -19.29
N GLY A 251 7.72 -5.84 -18.53
CA GLY A 251 6.30 -6.07 -18.83
C GLY A 251 5.47 -4.79 -18.80
N TYR A 252 5.66 -3.94 -17.78
CA TYR A 252 5.02 -2.62 -17.72
C TYR A 252 5.50 -1.69 -18.84
N ALA A 253 6.79 -1.66 -19.17
CA ALA A 253 7.30 -0.86 -20.28
C ALA A 253 6.59 -1.21 -21.60
N ALA A 254 6.52 -2.51 -21.92
CA ALA A 254 5.81 -2.99 -23.11
C ALA A 254 4.31 -2.67 -23.08
N LEU A 255 3.68 -2.71 -21.90
CA LEU A 255 2.29 -2.26 -21.76
C LEU A 255 2.15 -0.76 -22.02
N PHE A 256 2.99 0.07 -21.41
CA PHE A 256 2.93 1.53 -21.54
C PHE A 256 3.16 1.98 -22.99
N ASP A 257 4.10 1.33 -23.69
CA ASP A 257 4.33 1.55 -25.12
C ASP A 257 3.10 1.21 -25.96
N ARG A 258 2.48 0.04 -25.73
CA ARG A 258 1.25 -0.37 -26.44
C ARG A 258 0.08 0.58 -26.18
N LEU A 259 -0.02 1.13 -24.97
CA LEU A 259 -1.07 2.08 -24.58
C LEU A 259 -0.77 3.52 -25.05
N GLY A 260 0.48 3.81 -25.43
CA GLY A 260 0.94 5.16 -25.78
C GLY A 260 0.93 6.11 -24.58
N VAL A 261 1.26 5.62 -23.37
CA VAL A 261 1.37 6.45 -22.16
C VAL A 261 2.83 6.69 -21.81
N GLY A 262 3.19 7.96 -21.57
CA GLY A 262 4.57 8.38 -21.28
C GLY A 262 4.99 8.12 -19.82
N ILE A 263 4.84 6.89 -19.33
CA ILE A 263 5.27 6.49 -17.99
C ILE A 263 6.56 5.70 -18.12
N ASP A 264 7.64 6.18 -17.50
CA ASP A 264 8.90 5.45 -17.47
C ASP A 264 8.82 4.31 -16.44
N ALA A 265 8.86 3.06 -16.91
CA ALA A 265 8.82 1.88 -16.05
C ALA A 265 10.13 1.64 -15.28
N ALA A 266 11.24 2.25 -15.69
CA ALA A 266 12.52 2.16 -14.98
C ALA A 266 12.62 3.13 -13.79
N ASP A 267 11.85 4.22 -13.82
CA ASP A 267 11.80 5.19 -12.72
C ASP A 267 10.93 4.66 -11.56
N PRO A 268 11.51 4.44 -10.36
CA PRO A 268 10.80 3.89 -9.21
C PRO A 268 9.72 4.82 -8.63
N GLY A 269 9.71 6.12 -8.94
CA GLY A 269 8.62 7.04 -8.58
C GLY A 269 7.45 7.02 -9.57
N ARG A 270 7.72 6.61 -10.82
CA ARG A 270 6.73 6.49 -11.91
C ARG A 270 6.08 5.11 -11.97
N LEU A 271 6.86 4.06 -11.71
CA LEU A 271 6.39 2.70 -11.49
C LEU A 271 6.86 2.21 -10.12
N VAL A 272 5.93 2.26 -9.17
CA VAL A 272 6.13 1.75 -7.81
C VAL A 272 5.70 0.29 -7.77
N LEU A 273 6.60 -0.59 -7.33
CA LEU A 273 6.32 -2.01 -7.19
C LEU A 273 6.24 -2.37 -5.71
N PHE A 274 5.06 -2.81 -5.27
CA PHE A 274 4.80 -3.14 -3.88
C PHE A 274 5.05 -4.63 -3.60
N PRO A 275 5.92 -4.95 -2.61
CA PRO A 275 6.09 -6.32 -2.16
C PRO A 275 4.82 -6.84 -1.50
N GLU A 276 4.61 -8.15 -1.59
CA GLU A 276 3.50 -8.78 -0.89
C GLU A 276 3.72 -8.73 0.63
N MET A 277 2.65 -8.40 1.34
CA MET A 277 2.59 -8.34 2.79
C MET A 277 1.61 -9.38 3.29
N ARG A 278 2.10 -10.38 4.02
CA ARG A 278 1.22 -11.40 4.61
C ARG A 278 1.22 -11.29 6.13
N ALA A 279 0.05 -11.49 6.72
CA ALA A 279 -0.12 -11.40 8.16
C ALA A 279 0.65 -12.51 8.91
N ASP A 280 0.89 -13.64 8.25
CA ASP A 280 1.56 -14.83 8.77
C ASP A 280 3.06 -14.90 8.44
N ASP A 281 3.64 -13.87 7.81
CA ASP A 281 5.06 -13.84 7.49
C ASP A 281 5.92 -13.91 8.77
N ASP A 282 6.78 -14.93 8.85
CA ASP A 282 7.82 -15.03 9.88
C ASP A 282 9.08 -14.27 9.44
N VAL A 283 9.19 -13.02 9.89
CA VAL A 283 10.30 -12.12 9.58
C VAL A 283 11.15 -11.87 10.82
N PRO A 284 12.45 -11.53 10.63
CA PRO A 284 13.27 -11.07 11.75
C PRO A 284 12.72 -9.75 12.31
N GLU A 285 12.86 -9.57 13.62
CA GLU A 285 12.58 -8.28 14.25
C GLU A 285 13.73 -7.31 14.01
N ILE A 286 13.41 -6.01 13.95
CA ILE A 286 14.42 -4.99 13.68
C ILE A 286 14.92 -4.43 15.02
N THR A 287 16.18 -4.73 15.35
CA THR A 287 16.89 -4.16 16.50
C THR A 287 17.66 -2.92 16.09
N GLU A 288 18.13 -2.12 17.06
CA GLU A 288 18.99 -0.96 16.79
C GLU A 288 20.28 -1.36 16.02
N ARG A 289 20.78 -2.58 16.26
CA ARG A 289 21.99 -3.12 15.59
C ARG A 289 21.75 -3.42 14.11
N CYS A 290 20.51 -3.71 13.71
CA CYS A 290 20.16 -4.03 12.33
C CYS A 290 20.52 -2.91 11.36
N TRP A 291 20.49 -1.64 11.79
CA TRP A 291 20.88 -0.52 10.93
C TRP A 291 22.32 -0.65 10.43
N GLY A 292 23.26 -0.94 11.34
CA GLY A 292 24.66 -1.16 10.99
C GLY A 292 24.89 -2.44 10.19
N ILE A 293 24.21 -3.53 10.55
CA ILE A 293 24.32 -4.83 9.86
C ILE A 293 23.85 -4.73 8.40
N LEU A 294 22.75 -4.01 8.17
CA LEU A 294 22.14 -3.88 6.84
C LEU A 294 22.70 -2.70 6.04
N GLY A 295 23.54 -1.86 6.64
CA GLY A 295 24.00 -0.61 6.02
C GLY A 295 22.86 0.36 5.69
N LYS A 296 21.78 0.35 6.48
CA LYS A 296 20.58 1.20 6.26
C LYS A 296 20.51 2.34 7.26
N ASN A 297 20.04 3.49 6.81
CA ASN A 297 19.79 4.66 7.64
C ASN A 297 18.34 4.61 8.18
N PRO A 298 18.09 4.80 9.50
CA PRO A 298 16.72 4.91 10.03
C PRO A 298 15.91 6.03 9.37
N ASP A 299 16.55 7.07 8.83
CA ASP A 299 15.87 8.17 8.13
C ASP A 299 15.28 7.74 6.78
N SER A 300 15.62 6.55 6.26
CA SER A 300 15.16 6.10 4.93
C SER A 300 13.84 5.32 4.97
N VAL A 301 13.26 5.08 6.15
CA VAL A 301 11.97 4.40 6.27
C VAL A 301 10.81 5.40 6.37
N MET A 302 9.62 5.02 5.90
CA MET A 302 8.49 5.95 5.75
C MET A 302 8.12 6.69 7.04
N CYS A 303 8.20 6.06 8.22
CA CYS A 303 7.85 6.71 9.48
C CYS A 303 8.86 7.80 9.91
N ALA A 304 10.00 7.93 9.22
CA ALA A 304 10.91 9.06 9.40
C ALA A 304 10.43 10.33 8.68
N SER A 305 9.56 10.21 7.67
CA SER A 305 9.11 11.37 6.88
C SER A 305 7.62 11.47 6.57
N SER A 306 6.81 10.50 7.00
CA SER A 306 5.38 10.46 6.69
C SER A 306 4.50 10.22 7.90
N ARG A 307 3.29 10.78 7.88
CA ARG A 307 2.20 10.50 8.82
C ARG A 307 0.89 10.33 8.07
N MET A 308 -0.06 9.59 8.65
CA MET A 308 -1.39 9.39 8.06
C MET A 308 -2.49 9.75 9.03
N VAL A 309 -3.40 10.64 8.61
CA VAL A 309 -4.63 10.96 9.32
C VAL A 309 -5.72 9.97 8.94
N VAL A 310 -6.41 9.44 9.95
CA VAL A 310 -7.55 8.52 9.78
C VAL A 310 -8.70 8.95 10.70
N LYS A 311 -9.93 8.55 10.38
CA LYS A 311 -11.07 8.67 11.30
C LYS A 311 -11.73 7.33 11.53
N ARG A 312 -11.67 6.82 12.75
CA ARG A 312 -12.34 5.56 13.13
C ARG A 312 -13.85 5.78 13.23
N LYS A 313 -14.62 4.75 12.90
CA LYS A 313 -16.06 4.76 13.13
C LYS A 313 -16.38 4.97 14.61
N GLY A 314 -17.23 5.95 14.90
CA GLY A 314 -17.61 6.32 16.27
C GLY A 314 -16.61 7.21 17.00
N ALA A 315 -15.48 7.57 16.39
CA ALA A 315 -14.57 8.55 16.98
C ALA A 315 -15.06 9.98 16.71
N ASP A 316 -14.97 10.84 17.73
CA ASP A 316 -15.34 12.25 17.63
C ASP A 316 -14.37 13.05 16.73
N LYS A 317 -13.10 12.64 16.70
CA LYS A 317 -12.02 13.33 15.99
C LYS A 317 -11.14 12.35 15.22
N PRO A 318 -10.45 12.81 14.15
CA PRO A 318 -9.40 12.03 13.51
C PRO A 318 -8.20 11.77 14.42
N ALA A 319 -7.44 10.73 14.10
CA ALA A 319 -6.18 10.38 14.74
C ALA A 319 -5.04 10.34 13.71
N VAL A 320 -3.84 10.66 14.15
CA VAL A 320 -2.61 10.63 13.36
C VAL A 320 -1.85 9.35 13.63
N LEU A 321 -1.60 8.57 12.58
CA LEU A 321 -0.88 7.31 12.60
C LEU A 321 0.54 7.48 12.04
N SER A 322 1.43 6.63 12.50
CA SER A 322 2.81 6.53 12.01
C SER A 322 2.96 5.77 10.68
N CYS A 323 1.95 4.98 10.28
CA CYS A 323 2.06 4.06 9.16
C CYS A 323 0.79 4.06 8.31
N THR A 324 0.95 4.18 6.99
CA THR A 324 -0.15 4.08 6.01
C THR A 324 -0.71 2.66 5.89
N LEU A 325 0.07 1.66 6.27
CA LEU A 325 -0.24 0.24 6.07
C LEU A 325 -0.88 -0.41 7.30
N LEU A 326 -0.89 0.28 8.45
CA LEU A 326 -1.38 -0.26 9.73
C LEU A 326 -2.49 0.61 10.33
N PRO A 327 -3.60 0.86 9.60
CA PRO A 327 -4.67 1.74 10.07
C PRO A 327 -5.42 1.23 11.31
N TYR A 328 -5.33 -0.07 11.59
CA TYR A 328 -6.10 -0.73 12.66
C TYR A 328 -5.28 -1.07 13.89
N ASP A 329 -3.95 -0.93 13.83
CA ASP A 329 -3.09 -1.23 14.96
C ASP A 329 -2.94 0.03 15.82
N ASN A 330 -3.56 0.01 17.01
CA ASN A 330 -3.53 1.14 17.94
C ASN A 330 -2.12 1.45 18.44
N ALA A 331 -1.16 0.50 18.36
CA ALA A 331 0.23 0.78 18.71
C ALA A 331 0.90 1.79 17.77
N PHE A 332 0.34 1.98 16.56
CA PHE A 332 0.83 2.93 15.56
C PHE A 332 0.09 4.27 15.58
N GLU A 333 -0.90 4.44 16.46
CA GLU A 333 -1.62 5.69 16.69
C GLU A 333 -0.79 6.61 17.59
N LEU A 334 -0.55 7.84 17.12
CA LEU A 334 0.38 8.76 17.78
C LEU A 334 -0.30 9.90 18.54
N GLY A 335 -1.53 10.26 18.17
CA GLY A 335 -2.26 11.34 18.81
C GLY A 335 -3.33 11.95 17.90
N ALA A 336 -3.86 13.11 18.31
CA ALA A 336 -4.90 13.84 17.58
C ALA A 336 -4.36 15.02 16.75
N SER A 337 -3.07 15.33 16.85
CA SER A 337 -2.41 16.46 16.17
C SER A 337 -1.07 16.04 15.55
N LEU A 338 -0.55 16.84 14.60
CA LEU A 338 0.78 16.63 14.02
C LEU A 338 1.89 16.81 15.05
N ALA A 339 1.67 17.69 16.04
CA ALA A 339 2.60 17.92 17.14
C ALA A 339 2.76 16.67 18.02
N GLU A 340 1.66 16.03 18.43
CA GLU A 340 1.71 14.76 19.16
C GLU A 340 2.36 13.64 18.32
N ALA A 341 2.11 13.66 17.01
CA ALA A 341 2.63 12.69 16.06
C ALA A 341 4.12 12.85 15.72
N ALA A 342 4.80 13.89 16.21
CA ALA A 342 6.24 14.07 16.01
C ALA A 342 7.10 13.09 16.83
N ARG A 343 6.49 12.33 17.74
CA ARG A 343 7.20 11.35 18.58
C ARG A 343 7.82 10.19 17.78
N PRO A 344 8.91 9.57 18.29
CA PRO A 344 9.52 8.41 17.65
C PRO A 344 8.57 7.19 17.59
N VAL A 345 8.82 6.34 16.59
CA VAL A 345 8.01 5.15 16.28
C VAL A 345 8.87 3.91 16.48
N LYS A 346 8.36 2.93 17.22
CA LYS A 346 9.00 1.62 17.38
C LYS A 346 8.68 0.75 16.17
N LEU A 347 9.69 0.06 15.63
CA LEU A 347 9.49 -0.88 14.51
C LEU A 347 8.91 -2.21 15.01
N ASN A 348 7.74 -2.13 15.63
CA ASN A 348 7.09 -3.21 16.36
C ASN A 348 5.98 -3.88 15.54
N HIS A 349 6.23 -4.13 14.26
CA HIS A 349 5.32 -4.90 13.43
C HIS A 349 6.08 -5.60 12.31
N ARG A 350 5.58 -6.76 11.87
CA ARG A 350 6.17 -7.55 10.79
C ARG A 350 6.32 -6.75 9.49
N TYR A 351 5.40 -5.82 9.22
CA TYR A 351 5.44 -4.93 8.05
C TYR A 351 6.56 -3.90 8.14
N CYS A 352 6.97 -3.47 9.34
CA CYS A 352 8.15 -2.61 9.49
C CYS A 352 9.39 -3.33 8.94
N ALA A 353 9.56 -4.61 9.30
CA ALA A 353 10.64 -5.44 8.79
C ALA A 353 10.48 -5.73 7.29
N ARG A 354 9.35 -6.32 6.89
CA ARG A 354 9.12 -6.82 5.53
C ARG A 354 9.10 -5.71 4.48
N PHE A 355 8.36 -4.63 4.73
CA PHE A 355 8.08 -3.59 3.74
C PHE A 355 9.15 -2.51 3.73
N CYS A 356 9.41 -1.89 4.88
CA CYS A 356 10.32 -0.74 4.96
C CYS A 356 11.79 -1.18 5.03
N VAL A 357 12.14 -2.02 6.00
CA VAL A 357 13.55 -2.30 6.31
C VAL A 357 14.16 -3.33 5.36
N LEU A 358 13.42 -4.36 4.95
CA LEU A 358 13.93 -5.40 4.05
C LEU A 358 13.45 -5.21 2.60
N GLY A 359 12.21 -4.74 2.40
CA GLY A 359 11.60 -4.57 1.08
C GLY A 359 11.96 -3.27 0.36
N GLY A 360 12.32 -2.20 1.09
CA GLY A 360 12.72 -0.91 0.50
C GLY A 360 11.61 -0.13 -0.22
N ALA A 361 10.34 -0.48 0.02
CA ALA A 361 9.20 0.17 -0.64
C ALA A 361 8.77 1.48 0.08
N SER A 362 8.24 2.44 -0.68
CA SER A 362 7.68 3.70 -0.21
C SER A 362 6.32 3.97 -0.86
N CYS A 363 5.41 4.61 -0.12
CA CYS A 363 4.11 5.05 -0.65
C CYS A 363 4.14 6.47 -1.27
N SER A 364 5.17 7.26 -1.01
CA SER A 364 5.29 8.67 -1.44
C SER A 364 5.64 8.81 -2.92
N GLY A 365 5.41 10.02 -3.45
CA GLY A 365 5.66 10.44 -4.83
C GLY A 365 7.08 10.21 -5.32
#